data_AF-M0BB63-F1
#
_entry.id   AF-M0BB63-F1
#
_cell.length_a   1.000
_cell.length_b   1.000
_cell.length_c   1.000
_cell.angle_alpha   90.00
_cell.angle_beta   90.00
_cell.angle_gamma   90.00
#
_symmetry.space_group_name_H-M   'P 1'
#
loop_
_entity.id
_entity.type
_entity.pdbx_description
1 polymer ?
#
loop_
_entity_poly.entity_id
_entity_poly.type
_entity_poly.pdbx_seq_one_letter_code
_entity_poly.pdbx_strand_id
1 'polypeptide(L)'
;MLVHCRQYKHEEVQFDDNRTTGESQTEDTVNPDSEDYFGADIDDFDVETWDTVEFRCDPIQRRSVTIDGVTAVSVPDDPTERDDGDLPGGTVQLRLDSGIETLERAAIVEVQDENP
;
A
#
# COMPACT_ATOMS: atom_id res chain seq x y z
N MET A 1 2.69 -15.51 -16.71
CA MET A 1 1.42 -15.40 -15.96
C MET A 1 1.57 -14.24 -15.00
N LEU A 2 0.57 -13.38 -15.02
CA LEU A 2 0.55 -12.10 -14.36
C LEU A 2 -0.50 -12.13 -13.25
N VAL A 3 -0.10 -11.70 -12.05
CA VAL A 3 -0.94 -11.74 -10.86
C VAL A 3 -1.16 -10.34 -10.33
N HIS A 4 -2.43 -9.97 -10.18
CA HIS A 4 -2.85 -8.74 -9.55
C HIS A 4 -3.34 -9.02 -8.13
N CYS A 5 -2.69 -8.40 -7.15
CA CYS A 5 -3.02 -8.50 -5.73
C CYS A 5 -3.36 -7.12 -5.17
N ARG A 6 -4.17 -7.11 -4.10
CA ARG A 6 -4.32 -5.97 -3.21
C ARG A 6 -3.64 -6.29 -1.89
N GLN A 7 -2.73 -5.44 -1.46
CA GLN A 7 -2.07 -5.57 -0.17
C GLN A 7 -2.63 -4.56 0.82
N TYR A 8 -2.70 -4.95 2.08
CA TYR A 8 -3.27 -4.16 3.17
C TYR A 8 -2.27 -3.98 4.31
N LYS A 9 -2.33 -2.84 4.96
CA LYS A 9 -1.50 -2.47 6.11
C LYS A 9 -2.30 -1.55 7.02
N HIS A 10 -2.05 -1.58 8.32
CA HIS A 10 -2.55 -0.54 9.21
C HIS A 10 -1.93 0.81 8.83
N GLU A 11 -2.68 1.89 9.04
CA GLU A 11 -2.09 3.22 8.98
C GLU A 11 -0.99 3.31 10.05
N GLU A 12 0.27 3.25 9.62
CA GLU A 12 1.37 3.67 10.47
C GLU A 12 1.26 5.17 10.59
N VAL A 13 0.70 5.64 11.71
CA VAL A 13 0.86 7.00 12.17
C VAL A 13 2.37 7.18 12.38
N GLN A 14 3.07 7.62 11.34
CA GLN A 14 4.43 8.12 11.51
C GLN A 14 4.30 9.36 12.37
N PHE A 15 4.38 9.17 13.70
CA PHE A 15 4.82 10.22 14.58
C PHE A 15 6.21 10.58 14.09
N ASP A 16 6.27 11.58 13.22
CA ASP A 16 7.49 12.22 12.80
C ASP A 16 8.10 12.84 14.07
N ASP A 17 8.89 12.04 14.81
CA ASP A 17 9.63 12.40 16.03
C ASP A 17 10.78 13.39 15.70
N ASN A 18 10.69 14.07 14.56
CA ASN A 18 11.52 15.20 14.17
C ASN A 18 10.78 16.54 14.29
N ARG A 19 9.64 16.60 14.99
CA ARG A 19 9.04 17.88 15.38
C ARG A 19 9.77 18.46 16.59
N THR A 20 10.95 19.00 16.31
CA THR A 20 11.68 19.89 17.22
C THR A 20 10.73 20.95 17.77
N THR A 21 10.56 20.95 19.09
CA THR A 21 10.02 22.03 19.91
C THR A 21 10.59 23.38 19.43
N GLY A 22 9.75 24.29 18.95
CA GLY A 22 10.27 25.51 18.31
C GLY A 22 9.24 26.58 17.97
N GLU A 23 8.70 27.23 19.00
CA GLU A 23 8.44 28.68 19.05
C GLU A 23 7.31 29.30 18.18
N SER A 24 6.29 29.77 18.92
CA SER A 24 5.66 31.09 18.81
C SER A 24 4.92 31.47 17.52
N GLN A 25 3.59 31.55 17.66
CA GLN A 25 2.72 32.33 16.80
C GLN A 25 3.12 33.82 16.82
N THR A 26 3.26 34.45 15.65
CA THR A 26 2.87 35.86 15.43
C THR A 26 2.51 36.11 13.96
N GLU A 27 1.24 36.50 13.76
CA GLU A 27 0.65 37.43 12.80
C GLU A 27 1.22 37.70 11.38
N ASP A 28 0.29 37.56 10.42
CA ASP A 28 -0.03 38.53 9.34
C ASP A 28 0.80 38.55 8.05
N THR A 29 0.29 37.90 7.00
CA THR A 29 -0.19 38.54 5.74
C THR A 29 -0.51 37.42 4.74
N VAL A 30 -1.80 37.14 4.53
CA VAL A 30 -2.27 36.31 3.42
C VAL A 30 -2.20 37.13 2.13
N ASN A 31 -1.27 36.78 1.24
CA ASN A 31 -1.22 37.29 -0.12
C ASN A 31 -1.86 36.27 -1.08
N PRO A 32 -3.07 36.49 -1.61
CA PRO A 32 -3.75 35.53 -2.45
C PRO A 32 -3.35 35.71 -3.93
N ASP A 33 -2.09 35.44 -4.27
CA ASP A 33 -1.71 35.26 -5.68
C ASP A 33 -1.95 33.79 -6.03
N SER A 34 -3.17 33.55 -6.50
CA SER A 34 -3.75 32.23 -6.73
C SER A 34 -3.32 31.69 -8.09
N GLU A 35 -2.03 31.40 -8.31
CA GLU A 35 -1.60 30.79 -9.59
C GLU A 35 -0.41 29.82 -9.52
N ASP A 36 0.14 29.52 -8.32
CA ASP A 36 1.35 28.68 -8.18
C ASP A 36 1.15 27.39 -7.35
N TYR A 37 -0.07 27.04 -6.94
CA TYR A 37 -0.30 25.88 -6.06
C TYR A 37 -0.39 24.52 -6.77
N PHE A 38 -0.35 24.51 -8.11
CA PHE A 38 -0.30 23.29 -8.92
C PHE A 38 0.88 23.35 -9.90
N GLY A 39 2.02 23.85 -9.41
CA GLY A 39 3.29 23.84 -10.12
C GLY A 39 3.83 22.41 -10.25
N ALA A 40 3.67 21.87 -11.44
CA ALA A 40 4.59 20.99 -12.17
C ALA A 40 5.50 20.05 -11.34
N ASP A 41 5.11 18.77 -11.34
CA ASP A 41 5.91 17.54 -11.55
C ASP A 41 5.32 16.41 -10.70
N ILE A 42 4.19 15.85 -11.17
CA ILE A 42 3.53 14.66 -10.61
C ILE A 42 4.18 13.36 -11.14
N ASP A 43 5.35 13.44 -11.81
CA ASP A 43 5.94 12.30 -12.53
C ASP A 43 7.18 11.67 -11.87
N ASP A 44 7.61 12.15 -10.68
CA ASP A 44 8.83 11.63 -10.01
C ASP A 44 8.57 11.06 -8.60
N PHE A 45 7.35 10.63 -8.32
CA PHE A 45 7.06 9.84 -7.13
C PHE A 45 6.76 8.40 -7.54
N ASP A 46 7.82 7.58 -7.58
CA ASP A 46 7.75 6.13 -7.34
C ASP A 46 7.34 5.87 -5.87
N VAL A 47 6.28 6.56 -5.42
CA VAL A 47 5.64 6.34 -4.13
C VAL A 47 4.75 5.13 -4.33
N GLU A 48 5.07 4.08 -3.58
CA GLU A 48 4.16 2.97 -3.34
C GLU A 48 2.79 3.58 -2.96
N THR A 49 1.86 3.67 -3.91
CA THR A 49 0.65 4.48 -3.76
C THR A 49 -0.34 3.70 -2.89
N TRP A 50 -0.21 3.89 -1.58
CA TRP A 50 -1.14 3.39 -0.59
C TRP A 50 -2.35 4.33 -0.50
N ASP A 51 -3.53 3.76 -0.69
CA ASP A 51 -4.83 4.42 -0.61
C ASP A 51 -5.45 4.13 0.77
N THR A 52 -5.84 5.18 1.50
CA THR A 52 -6.52 5.01 2.79
C THR A 52 -8.00 4.67 2.56
N VAL A 53 -8.42 3.51 3.08
CA VAL A 53 -9.80 3.02 3.00
C VAL A 53 -10.33 2.71 4.40
N GLU A 54 -11.61 2.99 4.64
CA GLU A 54 -12.26 2.61 5.89
C GLU A 54 -12.62 1.12 5.87
N PHE A 55 -12.16 0.36 6.86
CA PHE A 55 -12.48 -1.05 7.05
C PHE A 55 -12.86 -1.28 8.51
N ARG A 56 -14.08 -1.79 8.74
CA ARG A 56 -14.60 -2.07 10.11
C ARG A 56 -14.53 -0.89 11.09
N CYS A 57 -14.71 0.33 10.59
CA CYS A 57 -14.59 1.58 11.35
C CYS A 57 -13.15 1.98 11.72
N ASP A 58 -12.15 1.32 11.12
CA ASP A 58 -10.73 1.66 11.24
C ASP A 58 -10.16 2.07 9.86
N PRO A 59 -9.39 3.17 9.77
CA PRO A 59 -8.69 3.52 8.55
C PRO A 59 -7.52 2.56 8.32
N ILE A 60 -7.50 1.93 7.15
CA ILE A 60 -6.42 1.03 6.72
C ILE A 60 -5.82 1.54 5.41
N GLN A 61 -4.57 1.18 5.15
CA GLN A 61 -3.89 1.46 3.90
C GLN A 61 -4.02 0.26 2.95
N ARG A 62 -4.31 0.53 1.68
CA ARG A 62 -4.42 -0.47 0.61
C ARG A 62 -3.59 -0.06 -0.59
N ARG A 63 -2.80 -0.97 -1.16
CA ARG A 63 -2.16 -0.77 -2.47
C ARG A 63 -2.49 -1.89 -3.45
N SER A 64 -2.34 -1.59 -4.73
CA SER A 64 -2.40 -2.60 -5.80
C SER A 64 -0.99 -3.02 -6.17
N VAL A 65 -0.74 -4.33 -6.20
CA VAL A 65 0.55 -4.92 -6.56
C VAL A 65 0.33 -5.82 -7.76
N THR A 66 1.11 -5.59 -8.82
CA THR A 66 1.09 -6.42 -10.03
C THR A 66 2.43 -7.10 -10.16
N ILE A 67 2.43 -8.42 -10.26
CA ILE A 67 3.64 -9.24 -10.33
C ILE A 67 3.60 -10.06 -11.61
N ASP A 68 4.63 -9.88 -12.42
CA ASP A 68 4.87 -10.59 -13.66
C ASP A 68 5.77 -11.83 -13.43
N GLY A 69 5.73 -12.78 -14.36
CA GLY A 69 6.61 -13.95 -14.30
C GLY A 69 6.25 -14.95 -13.20
N VAL A 70 5.01 -14.92 -12.72
CA VAL A 70 4.54 -15.91 -11.74
C VAL A 70 4.35 -17.25 -12.43
N THR A 71 4.84 -18.32 -11.83
CA THR A 71 4.69 -19.70 -12.30
C THR A 71 3.64 -20.46 -11.48
N ALA A 72 3.44 -20.09 -10.22
CA ALA A 72 2.40 -20.64 -9.37
C ALA A 72 1.98 -19.66 -8.28
N VAL A 73 0.69 -19.72 -7.91
CA VAL A 73 0.11 -18.99 -6.78
C VAL A 73 -0.36 -19.99 -5.74
N SER A 74 -0.11 -19.73 -4.47
CA SER A 74 -0.52 -20.56 -3.35
C SER A 74 -1.00 -19.70 -2.19
N VAL A 75 -2.04 -20.15 -1.50
CA VAL A 75 -2.55 -19.51 -0.30
C VAL A 75 -2.41 -20.52 0.83
N PRO A 76 -1.38 -20.42 1.69
CA PRO A 76 -1.26 -21.31 2.84
C PRO A 76 -2.49 -21.16 3.74
N ASP A 77 -3.17 -22.27 4.03
CA ASP A 77 -4.21 -22.35 5.07
C ASP A 77 -3.52 -22.76 6.38
N ASP A 78 -2.70 -21.87 6.94
CA ASP A 78 -2.16 -22.09 8.27
C ASP A 78 -3.14 -21.54 9.32
N PRO A 79 -3.65 -22.37 10.24
CA PRO A 79 -4.62 -21.92 11.24
C PRO A 79 -4.05 -20.94 12.26
N THR A 80 -2.71 -20.84 12.37
CA THR A 80 -2.02 -19.86 13.22
C THR A 80 -1.78 -18.53 12.52
N GLU A 81 -1.82 -18.51 11.17
CA GLU A 81 -1.71 -17.31 10.34
C GLU A 81 -3.07 -16.81 9.84
N ARG A 82 -4.18 -17.29 10.41
CA ARG A 82 -5.48 -16.62 10.26
C ARG A 82 -5.39 -15.29 10.98
N ASP A 83 -4.84 -14.30 10.26
CA ASP A 83 -4.55 -12.93 10.66
C ASP A 83 -5.67 -12.46 11.61
N ASP A 84 -5.29 -12.05 12.82
CA ASP A 84 -6.15 -11.33 13.75
C ASP A 84 -6.97 -10.36 12.91
N GLY A 85 -8.30 -10.56 12.87
CA GLY A 85 -9.17 -10.12 11.77
C GLY A 85 -9.33 -8.61 11.57
N ASP A 86 -8.35 -7.83 12.00
CA ASP A 86 -8.16 -6.39 11.90
C ASP A 86 -7.91 -5.93 10.46
N LEU A 87 -7.17 -6.69 9.64
CA LEU A 87 -6.94 -6.36 8.23
C LEU A 87 -7.59 -7.36 7.28
N PRO A 88 -8.05 -6.89 6.10
CA PRO A 88 -8.49 -7.79 5.04
C PRO A 88 -7.27 -8.43 4.35
N GLY A 89 -7.46 -9.65 3.82
CA GLY A 89 -6.42 -10.40 3.12
C GLY A 89 -5.78 -11.49 3.98
N GLY A 90 -4.93 -12.31 3.35
CA GLY A 90 -4.17 -13.36 4.00
C GLY A 90 -2.79 -13.49 3.38
N THR A 91 -2.02 -14.48 3.81
CA THR A 91 -0.71 -14.75 3.20
C THR A 91 -0.89 -15.36 1.81
N VAL A 92 -0.24 -14.76 0.81
CA VAL A 92 -0.19 -15.26 -0.57
C VAL A 92 1.26 -15.55 -0.92
N GLN A 93 1.53 -16.76 -1.38
CA GLN A 93 2.84 -17.17 -1.86
C GLN A 93 2.85 -17.23 -3.38
N LEU A 94 3.82 -16.57 -3.99
CA LEU A 94 4.03 -16.50 -5.42
C LEU A 94 5.36 -17.16 -5.75
N ARG A 95 5.33 -18.12 -6.67
CA ARG A 95 6.55 -18.72 -7.21
C ARG A 95 6.92 -18.01 -8.49
N LEU A 96 8.13 -17.49 -8.56
CA LEU A 96 8.74 -16.91 -9.74
C LEU A 96 9.96 -17.75 -10.14
N ASP A 97 10.49 -17.54 -11.34
CA ASP A 97 11.76 -18.14 -11.76
C ASP A 97 12.93 -17.75 -10.83
N SER A 98 12.84 -16.59 -10.19
CA SER A 98 13.84 -16.09 -9.24
C SER A 98 13.72 -16.68 -7.83
N GLY A 99 12.61 -17.32 -7.48
CA GLY A 99 12.38 -17.86 -6.14
C GLY A 99 10.92 -17.84 -5.69
N ILE A 100 10.71 -17.76 -4.37
CA ILE A 100 9.38 -17.69 -3.76
C ILE A 100 9.25 -16.32 -3.09
N GLU A 101 8.28 -15.54 -3.51
CA GLU A 101 7.87 -14.31 -2.83
C GLU A 101 6.64 -14.57 -1.98
N THR A 102 6.61 -13.97 -0.79
CA THR A 102 5.49 -14.08 0.14
C THR A 102 4.92 -12.69 0.38
N LEU A 103 3.64 -12.53 0.11
CA LEU A 103 2.88 -11.32 0.36
C LEU A 103 1.95 -11.56 1.54
N GLU A 104 2.28 -10.96 2.67
CA GLU A 104 1.39 -10.93 3.83
C GLU A 104 0.26 -9.93 3.59
N ARG A 105 -0.92 -10.22 4.18
CA ARG A 105 -2.11 -9.36 4.12
C ARG A 105 -2.46 -8.96 2.69
N ALA A 106 -2.45 -9.94 1.80
CA ALA A 106 -2.76 -9.77 0.40
C ALA A 106 -4.05 -10.52 0.01
N ALA A 107 -4.81 -9.93 -0.91
CA ALA A 107 -5.94 -10.56 -1.55
C ALA A 107 -5.68 -10.63 -3.06
N ILE A 108 -5.78 -11.83 -3.63
CA ILE A 108 -5.67 -12.03 -5.07
C ILE A 108 -6.91 -11.43 -5.72
N VAL A 109 -6.72 -10.48 -6.63
CA VAL A 109 -7.79 -9.84 -7.40
C VAL A 109 -7.99 -10.57 -8.71
N GLU A 110 -6.90 -10.86 -9.41
CA GLU A 110 -6.93 -11.44 -10.75
C GLU A 110 -5.63 -12.19 -11.06
N VAL A 111 -5.74 -13.26 -11.84
CA VAL A 111 -4.62 -14.03 -12.38
C VAL A 111 -4.84 -14.22 -13.87
N GLN A 112 -3.91 -13.75 -14.68
CA GLN A 112 -3.94 -13.89 -16.14
C GLN A 112 -2.79 -14.76 -16.61
N ASP A 113 -3.09 -15.83 -17.34
CA ASP A 113 -2.07 -16.57 -18.08
C ASP A 113 -1.91 -15.95 -19.47
N GLU A 114 -0.68 -15.55 -19.81
CA GLU A 114 -0.36 -14.93 -21.10
C GLU A 114 -0.26 -15.98 -22.23
N ASN A 115 -0.13 -17.28 -21.88
CA ASN A 115 -0.05 -18.41 -22.79
C ASN A 115 -1.03 -19.52 -22.36
N PRO A 116 -2.35 -19.34 -22.60
CA PRO A 116 -3.41 -20.25 -22.15
C PRO A 116 -3.39 -21.65 -22.80
#